data_AF-A0A154R2F2-F1
#
_entry.id   AF-A0A154R2F2-F1
#
_cell.length_a   1.000
_cell.length_b   1.000
_cell.length_c   1.000
_cell.angle_alpha   90.00
_cell.angle_beta   90.00
_cell.angle_gamma   90.00
#
_symmetry.space_group_name_H-M   'P 1'
#
loop_
_entity.id
_entity.type
_entity.pdbx_description
1 polymer ?
#
loop_
_entity_poly.entity_id
_entity_poly.type
_entity_poly.pdbx_seq_one_letter_code
_entity_poly.pdbx_strand_id
1 'polypeptide(L)'
;MSSGGNKAAKEANAAEAQRQAAIRGTQSRVNQVFNDPKRQADINDFVNATRSYYQQDLDRQKGNADRGLKFALARSGLTGGSTQVDQQQQLGQDYGRGLLQVEQKAQGAGASLSAADQDARSRLISLATSGLDATTAAQQASAAMRSNLEAGRSEAQLGSLADSFGQTNSFLQNVKDQQKFRQGYLDGTPGGKRVALYGGASGGYGG
;
A
#
# COMPACT_ATOMS: atom_id res chain seq x y z
N MET A 1 -71.37 -6.66 20.97
CA MET A 1 -70.13 -5.96 21.39
C MET A 1 -69.00 -6.38 20.46
N SER A 2 -68.68 -5.61 19.40
CA SER A 2 -67.59 -5.93 18.44
C SER A 2 -67.08 -4.69 17.67
N SER A 3 -66.98 -3.53 18.34
CA SER A 3 -66.58 -2.27 17.68
C SER A 3 -65.21 -1.74 18.17
N GLY A 4 -64.76 -2.13 19.37
CA GLY A 4 -63.49 -1.67 19.94
C GLY A 4 -62.24 -2.25 19.29
N GLY A 5 -62.28 -3.51 18.83
CA GLY A 5 -61.13 -4.18 18.21
C GLY A 5 -60.68 -3.56 16.88
N ASN A 6 -61.62 -3.04 16.08
CA ASN A 6 -61.31 -2.42 14.79
C ASN A 6 -60.62 -1.06 14.93
N LYS A 7 -60.88 -0.30 16.00
CA LYS A 7 -60.27 1.03 16.19
C LYS A 7 -58.83 0.91 16.68
N ALA A 8 -58.57 0.02 17.63
CA ALA A 8 -57.23 -0.30 18.12
C ALA A 8 -56.33 -0.89 17.02
N ALA A 9 -56.86 -1.81 16.19
CA ALA A 9 -56.11 -2.35 15.05
C ALA A 9 -55.77 -1.28 13.99
N LYS A 10 -56.68 -0.32 13.77
CA LYS A 10 -56.46 0.78 12.81
C LYS A 10 -55.43 1.80 13.32
N GLU A 11 -55.46 2.12 14.61
CA GLU A 11 -54.43 2.96 15.27
C GLU A 11 -53.06 2.28 15.27
N ALA A 12 -53.00 0.97 15.56
CA ALA A 12 -51.76 0.20 15.48
C ALA A 12 -51.16 0.18 14.06
N ASN A 13 -51.99 -0.03 13.03
CA ASN A 13 -51.55 0.02 11.64
C ASN A 13 -51.06 1.42 11.23
N ALA A 14 -51.70 2.48 11.71
CA ALA A 14 -51.26 3.85 11.43
C ALA A 14 -49.91 4.17 12.10
N ALA A 15 -49.71 3.73 13.35
CA ALA A 15 -48.45 3.89 14.07
C ALA A 15 -47.30 3.12 13.40
N GLU A 16 -47.55 1.89 12.94
CA GLU A 16 -46.57 1.09 12.22
C GLU A 16 -46.22 1.70 10.85
N ALA A 17 -47.21 2.23 10.12
CA ALA A 17 -46.97 2.94 8.86
C ALA A 17 -46.10 4.19 9.07
N GLN A 18 -46.33 4.95 10.15
CA GLN A 18 -45.50 6.10 10.52
C GLN A 18 -44.07 5.68 10.86
N ARG A 19 -43.90 4.60 11.64
CA ARG A 19 -42.58 4.04 11.96
C ARG A 19 -41.82 3.66 10.69
N GLN A 20 -42.45 2.94 9.77
CA GLN A 20 -41.84 2.55 8.50
C GLN A 20 -41.50 3.75 7.61
N ALA A 21 -42.33 4.78 7.59
CA ALA A 21 -42.04 6.01 6.86
C ALA A 21 -40.82 6.75 7.44
N ALA A 22 -40.71 6.80 8.78
CA ALA A 22 -39.55 7.37 9.45
C ALA A 22 -38.26 6.60 9.13
N ILE A 23 -38.29 5.26 9.21
CA ILE A 23 -37.16 4.40 8.85
C ILE A 23 -36.71 4.66 7.40
N ARG A 24 -37.66 4.68 6.45
CA ARG A 24 -37.37 4.99 5.04
C ARG A 24 -36.76 6.39 4.87
N GLY A 25 -37.26 7.37 5.61
CA GLY A 25 -36.72 8.73 5.63
C GLY A 25 -35.25 8.77 6.12
N THR A 26 -34.97 8.12 7.24
CA THR A 26 -33.60 7.98 7.77
C THR A 26 -32.69 7.27 6.76
N GLN A 27 -33.11 6.14 6.20
CA GLN A 27 -32.34 5.40 5.20
C GLN A 27 -32.02 6.25 3.96
N SER A 28 -33.01 7.00 3.46
CA SER A 28 -32.81 7.94 2.34
C SER A 28 -31.76 9.00 2.69
N ARG A 29 -31.82 9.56 3.90
CA ARG A 29 -30.87 10.58 4.35
C ARG A 29 -29.45 10.05 4.46
N VAL A 30 -29.28 8.84 5.02
CA VAL A 30 -27.98 8.15 5.06
C VAL A 30 -27.45 7.93 3.64
N ASN A 31 -28.29 7.40 2.75
CA ASN A 31 -27.92 7.16 1.35
C ASN A 31 -27.50 8.44 0.63
N GLN A 32 -28.19 9.56 0.86
CA GLN A 32 -27.84 10.86 0.29
C GLN A 32 -26.43 11.32 0.70
N VAL A 33 -26.07 11.12 1.97
CA VAL A 33 -24.75 11.52 2.49
C VAL A 33 -23.63 10.71 1.81
N PHE A 34 -23.79 9.39 1.68
CA PHE A 34 -22.79 8.54 1.02
C PHE A 34 -22.77 8.66 -0.51
N ASN A 35 -23.89 9.03 -1.13
CA ASN A 35 -23.99 9.22 -2.58
C ASN A 35 -23.67 10.67 -3.01
N ASP A 36 -23.27 11.54 -2.07
CA ASP A 36 -22.91 12.92 -2.39
C ASP A 36 -21.75 12.92 -3.42
N PRO A 37 -21.85 13.64 -4.55
CA PRO A 37 -20.77 13.73 -5.54
C PRO A 37 -19.44 14.19 -4.93
N LYS A 38 -19.48 14.97 -3.86
CA LYS A 38 -18.29 15.38 -3.10
C LYS A 38 -17.56 14.18 -2.51
N ARG A 39 -18.28 13.14 -2.07
CA ARG A 39 -17.64 11.94 -1.52
C ARG A 39 -16.86 11.19 -2.60
N GLN A 40 -17.39 11.10 -3.82
CA GLN A 40 -16.65 10.51 -4.94
C GLN A 40 -15.41 11.33 -5.29
N ALA A 41 -15.50 12.67 -5.23
CA ALA A 41 -14.34 13.54 -5.40
C ALA A 41 -13.27 13.30 -4.31
N ASP A 42 -13.67 13.22 -3.04
CA ASP A 42 -12.76 12.93 -1.92
C ASP A 42 -12.02 11.59 -2.09
N ILE A 43 -12.73 10.55 -2.56
CA ILE A 43 -12.13 9.23 -2.85
C ILE A 43 -11.14 9.35 -4.02
N ASN A 44 -11.50 10.04 -5.09
CA ASN A 44 -10.62 10.23 -6.24
C ASN A 44 -9.36 11.03 -5.86
N ASP A 45 -9.51 12.08 -5.05
CA ASP A 45 -8.40 12.88 -4.54
C ASP A 45 -7.48 12.03 -3.65
N PHE A 46 -8.05 11.17 -2.81
CA PHE A 46 -7.29 10.22 -2.02
C PHE A 46 -6.49 9.23 -2.89
N VAL A 47 -7.12 8.67 -3.93
CA VAL A 47 -6.45 7.77 -4.89
C VAL A 47 -5.30 8.51 -5.60
N ASN A 48 -5.54 9.73 -6.07
CA ASN A 48 -4.54 10.54 -6.77
C ASN A 48 -3.37 10.93 -5.86
N ALA A 49 -3.65 11.30 -4.60
CA ALA A 49 -2.64 11.60 -3.60
C ALA A 49 -1.80 10.35 -3.29
N THR A 50 -2.45 9.20 -3.14
CA THR A 50 -1.79 7.91 -2.91
C THR A 50 -0.89 7.53 -4.08
N ARG A 51 -1.39 7.66 -5.31
CA ARG A 51 -0.60 7.45 -6.55
C ARG A 51 0.63 8.36 -6.55
N SER A 52 0.45 9.65 -6.30
CA SER A 52 1.52 10.63 -6.33
C SER A 52 2.59 10.34 -5.27
N TYR A 53 2.19 9.96 -4.06
CA TYR A 53 3.09 9.59 -2.98
C TYR A 53 3.99 8.40 -3.37
N TYR A 54 3.39 7.31 -3.85
CA TYR A 54 4.15 6.14 -4.26
C TYR A 54 4.99 6.40 -5.52
N GLN A 55 4.50 7.21 -6.45
CA GLN A 55 5.28 7.61 -7.63
C GLN A 55 6.54 8.39 -7.24
N GLN A 56 6.44 9.34 -6.29
CA GLN A 56 7.61 10.07 -5.80
C GLN A 56 8.63 9.16 -5.13
N ASP A 57 8.17 8.15 -4.39
CA ASP A 57 9.08 7.17 -3.79
C ASP A 57 9.75 6.29 -4.85
N LEU A 58 9.00 5.82 -5.86
CA LEU A 58 9.54 5.08 -7.00
C LEU A 58 10.61 5.89 -7.76
N ASP A 59 10.34 7.17 -8.01
CA ASP A 59 11.29 8.06 -8.69
C ASP A 59 12.58 8.24 -7.89
N ARG A 60 12.45 8.37 -6.56
CA ARG A 60 13.61 8.42 -5.65
C ARG A 60 14.42 7.12 -5.70
N GLN A 61 13.76 5.97 -5.63
CA GLN A 61 14.41 4.66 -5.73
C GLN A 61 15.13 4.49 -7.08
N LYS A 62 14.48 4.87 -8.18
CA LYS A 62 15.09 4.87 -9.52
C LYS A 62 16.34 5.74 -9.56
N GLY A 63 16.29 6.96 -9.03
CA GLY A 63 17.44 7.87 -9.00
C GLY A 63 18.63 7.29 -8.22
N ASN A 64 18.36 6.62 -7.10
CA ASN A 64 19.38 5.92 -6.32
C ASN A 64 19.95 4.72 -7.08
N ALA A 65 19.09 3.92 -7.72
CA ALA A 65 19.49 2.77 -8.52
C ALA A 65 20.32 3.17 -9.75
N ASP A 66 19.91 4.20 -10.50
CA ASP A 66 20.66 4.73 -11.65
C ASP A 66 22.06 5.22 -11.24
N ARG A 67 22.13 6.00 -10.15
CA ARG A 67 23.41 6.48 -9.62
C ARG A 67 24.29 5.32 -9.16
N GLY A 68 23.72 4.37 -8.43
CA GLY A 68 24.41 3.15 -8.01
C GLY A 68 24.96 2.36 -9.20
N LEU A 69 24.14 2.20 -10.24
CA LEU A 69 24.49 1.48 -11.46
C LEU A 69 25.65 2.16 -12.19
N LYS A 70 25.59 3.49 -12.36
CA LYS A 70 26.69 4.28 -12.95
C LYS A 70 27.99 4.07 -12.19
N PHE A 71 27.98 4.16 -10.86
CA PHE A 71 29.19 3.94 -10.06
C PHE A 71 29.67 2.49 -10.13
N ALA A 72 28.77 1.52 -10.14
CA ALA A 72 29.12 0.11 -10.26
C ALA A 72 29.77 -0.20 -11.62
N LEU A 73 29.22 0.32 -12.72
CA LEU A 73 29.76 0.17 -14.08
C LEU A 73 31.11 0.87 -14.24
N ALA A 74 31.28 2.06 -13.67
CA ALA A 74 32.57 2.77 -13.67
C ALA A 74 33.63 1.98 -12.91
N ARG A 75 33.27 1.47 -11.73
CA ARG A 75 34.15 0.67 -10.87
C ARG A 75 34.54 -0.68 -11.45
N SER A 76 33.66 -1.30 -12.22
CA SER A 76 33.91 -2.59 -12.87
C SER A 76 34.59 -2.46 -14.23
N GLY A 77 34.77 -1.23 -14.74
CA GLY A 77 35.31 -0.99 -16.08
C GLY A 77 34.35 -1.39 -17.20
N LEU A 78 33.07 -1.62 -16.89
CA LEU A 78 32.03 -2.05 -17.84
C LEU A 78 31.28 -0.86 -18.47
N THR A 79 31.75 0.36 -18.22
CA THR A 79 31.18 1.58 -18.81
C THR A 79 31.41 1.57 -20.33
N GLY A 80 30.36 1.87 -21.11
CA GLY A 80 30.38 1.88 -22.57
C GLY A 80 30.25 0.50 -23.24
N GLY A 81 30.14 -0.58 -22.45
CA GLY A 81 29.95 -1.94 -22.96
C GLY A 81 28.49 -2.37 -23.08
N SER A 82 28.25 -3.57 -23.64
CA SER A 82 26.92 -4.19 -23.71
C SER A 82 26.26 -4.35 -22.34
N THR A 83 27.04 -4.68 -21.31
CA THR A 83 26.53 -4.81 -19.94
C THR A 83 25.89 -3.51 -19.43
N GLN A 84 26.41 -2.34 -19.80
CA GLN A 84 25.76 -1.08 -19.42
C GLN A 84 24.38 -0.96 -20.07
N VAL A 85 24.26 -1.27 -21.36
CA VAL A 85 23.00 -1.19 -22.10
C VAL A 85 21.97 -2.14 -21.49
N ASP A 86 22.37 -3.38 -21.22
CA ASP A 86 21.49 -4.40 -20.63
C ASP A 86 20.98 -3.97 -19.25
N GLN A 87 21.87 -3.47 -18.38
CA GLN A 87 21.49 -3.01 -17.04
C GLN A 87 20.60 -1.75 -17.10
N GLN A 88 20.82 -0.85 -18.07
CA GLN A 88 19.98 0.32 -18.26
C GLN A 88 18.56 -0.06 -18.75
N GLN A 89 18.47 -1.03 -19.67
CA GLN A 89 17.18 -1.58 -20.11
C GLN A 89 16.44 -2.23 -18.94
N GLN A 90 17.15 -3.01 -18.14
CA GLN A 90 16.61 -3.66 -16.95
C GLN A 90 16.09 -2.67 -15.92
N LEU A 91 16.84 -1.60 -15.63
CA LEU A 91 16.38 -0.51 -14.77
C LEU A 91 15.08 0.13 -15.30
N GLY A 92 14.98 0.30 -16.62
CA GLY A 92 13.76 0.79 -17.26
C GLY A 92 12.56 -0.15 -17.10
N GLN A 93 12.78 -1.47 -17.23
CA GLN A 93 11.75 -2.49 -17.00
C GLN A 93 11.31 -2.51 -15.53
N ASP A 94 12.24 -2.45 -14.59
CA ASP A 94 11.96 -2.41 -13.15
C ASP A 94 11.12 -1.17 -12.80
N TYR A 95 11.46 0.00 -13.35
CA TYR A 95 10.67 1.21 -13.19
C TYR A 95 9.26 1.07 -13.78
N GLY A 96 9.12 0.48 -14.98
CA GLY A 96 7.82 0.20 -15.59
C GLY A 96 6.93 -0.71 -14.75
N ARG A 97 7.50 -1.78 -14.17
CA ARG A 97 6.78 -2.64 -13.21
C ARG A 97 6.41 -1.88 -11.94
N GLY A 98 7.30 -1.03 -11.44
CA GLY A 98 7.05 -0.16 -10.31
C GLY A 98 5.84 0.75 -10.54
N LEU A 99 5.71 1.37 -11.71
CA LEU A 99 4.54 2.21 -12.05
C LEU A 99 3.22 1.42 -12.01
N LEU A 100 3.23 0.16 -12.46
CA LEU A 100 2.04 -0.70 -12.35
C LEU A 100 1.71 -1.01 -10.88
N GLN A 101 2.71 -1.25 -10.04
CA GLN A 101 2.52 -1.45 -8.60
C GLN A 101 1.97 -0.19 -7.91
N VAL A 102 2.44 1.00 -8.31
CA VAL A 102 1.90 2.29 -7.84
C VAL A 102 0.40 2.37 -8.15
N GLU A 103 0.01 2.09 -9.39
CA GLU A 103 -1.39 2.15 -9.80
C GLU A 103 -2.24 1.12 -9.04
N GLN A 104 -1.77 -0.11 -8.91
CA GLN A 104 -2.46 -1.16 -8.15
C GLN A 104 -2.67 -0.77 -6.69
N LYS A 105 -1.66 -0.19 -6.03
CA LYS A 105 -1.76 0.29 -4.65
C LYS A 105 -2.75 1.45 -4.52
N ALA A 106 -2.69 2.42 -5.44
CA ALA A 106 -3.59 3.57 -5.43
C ALA A 106 -5.05 3.16 -5.62
N GLN A 107 -5.33 2.31 -6.61
CA GLN A 107 -6.68 1.77 -6.84
C GLN A 107 -7.15 0.89 -5.68
N GLY A 108 -6.26 0.05 -5.14
CA GLY A 108 -6.55 -0.78 -3.96
C GLY A 108 -6.93 0.05 -2.75
N ALA A 109 -6.21 1.15 -2.48
CA ALA A 109 -6.54 2.06 -1.39
C ALA A 109 -7.93 2.71 -1.57
N GLY A 110 -8.27 3.15 -2.79
CA GLY A 110 -9.60 3.68 -3.10
C GLY A 110 -10.72 2.65 -2.92
N ALA A 111 -10.47 1.40 -3.33
CA ALA A 111 -11.40 0.30 -3.16
C ALA A 111 -11.63 -0.03 -1.68
N SER A 112 -10.56 -0.08 -0.88
CA SER A 112 -10.65 -0.28 0.58
C SER A 112 -11.44 0.82 1.27
N LEU A 113 -11.20 2.09 0.91
CA LEU A 113 -11.95 3.23 1.44
C LEU A 113 -13.44 3.13 1.08
N SER A 114 -13.75 2.78 -0.16
CA SER A 114 -15.12 2.60 -0.63
C SER A 114 -15.83 1.44 0.09
N ALA A 115 -15.12 0.34 0.36
CA ALA A 115 -15.64 -0.79 1.12
C ALA A 115 -15.93 -0.40 2.57
N ALA A 116 -15.04 0.36 3.22
CA ALA A 116 -15.25 0.88 4.57
C ALA A 116 -16.49 1.81 4.64
N ASP A 117 -16.72 2.62 3.60
CA ASP A 117 -17.92 3.46 3.51
C ASP A 117 -19.20 2.63 3.34
N GLN A 118 -19.15 1.55 2.54
CA GLN A 118 -20.29 0.65 2.36
C GLN A 118 -20.65 -0.08 3.66
N ASP A 119 -19.65 -0.52 4.43
CA ASP A 119 -19.86 -1.12 5.74
C ASP A 119 -20.46 -0.12 6.75
N ALA A 120 -19.91 1.11 6.81
CA ALA A 120 -20.48 2.18 7.64
C ALA A 120 -21.93 2.50 7.25
N ARG A 121 -22.23 2.57 5.94
CA ARG A 121 -23.58 2.77 5.42
C ARG A 121 -24.52 1.65 5.84
N SER A 122 -24.11 0.39 5.70
CA SER A 122 -24.91 -0.78 6.10
C SER A 122 -25.26 -0.72 7.59
N ARG A 123 -24.27 -0.46 8.46
CA ARG A 123 -24.46 -0.32 9.90
C ARG A 123 -25.47 0.78 10.25
N LEU A 124 -25.38 1.94 9.61
CA LEU A 124 -26.29 3.06 9.85
C LEU A 124 -27.72 2.77 9.35
N ILE A 125 -27.86 2.03 8.25
CA ILE A 125 -29.17 1.56 7.76
C ILE A 125 -29.78 0.57 8.76
N SER A 126 -29.00 -0.34 9.34
CA SER A 126 -29.47 -1.24 10.39
C SER A 126 -29.91 -0.48 11.64
N LEU A 127 -29.15 0.55 12.04
CA LEU A 127 -29.51 1.43 13.17
C LEU A 127 -30.77 2.28 12.88
N ALA A 128 -30.98 2.70 11.63
CA ALA A 128 -32.20 3.36 11.21
C ALA A 128 -33.43 2.49 11.49
N THR A 129 -33.35 1.19 11.22
CA THR A 129 -34.41 0.23 11.52
C THR A 129 -34.67 0.09 13.03
N SER A 130 -33.66 0.27 13.88
CA SER A 130 -33.82 0.25 15.34
C SER A 130 -34.30 1.57 15.94
N GLY A 131 -34.55 2.60 15.12
CA GLY A 131 -35.11 3.88 15.57
C GLY A 131 -34.14 5.06 15.58
N LEU A 132 -32.98 4.97 14.92
CA LEU A 132 -32.11 6.12 14.71
C LEU A 132 -32.83 7.17 13.85
N ASP A 133 -32.82 8.44 14.29
CA ASP A 133 -33.43 9.53 13.53
C ASP A 133 -32.54 10.00 12.37
N ALA A 134 -33.16 10.62 11.36
CA ALA A 134 -32.49 11.04 10.14
C ALA A 134 -31.36 12.06 10.36
N THR A 135 -31.47 12.92 11.37
CA THR A 135 -30.48 13.97 11.64
C THR A 135 -29.24 13.37 12.28
N THR A 136 -29.44 12.56 13.33
CA THR A 136 -28.35 11.84 14.00
C THR A 136 -27.67 10.87 13.04
N ALA A 137 -28.44 10.14 12.21
CA ALA A 137 -27.89 9.24 11.21
C ALA A 137 -27.00 9.96 10.19
N ALA A 138 -27.40 11.14 9.72
CA ALA A 138 -26.61 11.94 8.79
C ALA A 138 -25.30 12.46 9.42
N GLN A 139 -25.34 12.87 10.69
CA GLN A 139 -24.16 13.29 11.44
C GLN A 139 -23.19 12.12 11.64
N GLN A 140 -23.70 10.95 12.03
CA GLN A 140 -22.88 9.75 12.18
C GLN A 140 -22.30 9.27 10.84
N ALA A 141 -23.06 9.31 9.74
CA ALA A 141 -22.56 9.02 8.40
C ALA A 141 -21.39 9.95 8.02
N SER A 142 -21.56 11.25 8.27
CA SER A 142 -20.53 12.26 7.99
C SER A 142 -19.27 12.09 8.85
N ALA A 143 -19.42 11.61 10.08
CA ALA A 143 -18.28 11.29 10.96
C ALA A 143 -17.57 10.01 10.52
N ALA A 144 -18.33 8.96 10.15
CA ALA A 144 -17.78 7.71 9.65
C ALA A 144 -16.97 7.91 8.36
N MET A 145 -17.49 8.67 7.39
CA MET A 145 -16.76 8.99 6.16
C MET A 145 -15.43 9.71 6.40
N ARG A 146 -15.40 10.64 7.36
CA ARG A 146 -14.18 11.35 7.77
C ARG A 146 -13.18 10.41 8.43
N SER A 147 -13.64 9.61 9.40
CA SER A 147 -12.82 8.61 10.07
C SER A 147 -12.24 7.58 9.09
N ASN A 148 -13.03 7.09 8.15
CA ASN A 148 -12.58 6.14 7.13
C ASN A 148 -11.50 6.75 6.23
N LEU A 149 -11.68 8.02 5.84
CA LEU A 149 -10.69 8.73 5.02
C LEU A 149 -9.38 8.95 5.79
N GLU A 150 -9.45 9.34 7.06
CA GLU A 150 -8.27 9.51 7.92
C GLU A 150 -7.53 8.18 8.14
N ALA A 151 -8.27 7.10 8.40
CA ALA A 151 -7.71 5.75 8.51
C ALA A 151 -7.02 5.32 7.21
N GLY A 152 -7.68 5.53 6.06
CA GLY A 152 -7.10 5.22 4.75
C GLY A 152 -5.84 6.03 4.44
N ARG A 153 -5.79 7.31 4.82
CA ARG A 153 -4.57 8.15 4.71
C ARG A 153 -3.42 7.61 5.55
N SER A 154 -3.70 7.22 6.79
CA SER A 154 -2.70 6.63 7.68
C SER A 154 -2.15 5.31 7.10
N GLU A 155 -3.04 4.41 6.67
CA GLU A 155 -2.65 3.13 6.08
C GLU A 155 -1.83 3.31 4.78
N ALA A 156 -2.24 4.24 3.91
CA ALA A 156 -1.53 4.54 2.68
C ALA A 156 -0.11 5.07 2.93
N GLN A 157 0.10 5.86 3.99
CA GLN A 157 1.41 6.41 4.36
C GLN A 157 2.34 5.37 5.02
N LEU A 158 1.78 4.39 5.73
CA LEU A 158 2.56 3.31 6.34
C LEU A 158 3.09 2.30 5.31
N GLY A 159 2.46 2.23 4.14
CA GLY A 159 2.93 1.40 3.03
C GLY A 159 4.17 2.00 2.36
N SER A 160 5.21 1.18 2.19
CA SER A 160 6.28 1.41 1.21
C SER A 160 5.96 0.68 -0.09
N LEU A 161 6.48 1.17 -1.22
CA LEU A 161 6.69 0.29 -2.36
C LEU A 161 7.62 -0.84 -1.93
N ALA A 162 7.26 -2.08 -2.24
CA ALA A 162 8.21 -3.19 -2.16
C ALA A 162 9.37 -2.88 -3.11
N ASP A 163 10.57 -3.42 -2.85
CA ASP A 163 11.79 -3.10 -3.60
C ASP A 163 11.65 -3.48 -5.10
N SER A 164 11.12 -2.57 -5.92
CA SER A 164 10.84 -2.77 -7.34
C SER A 164 12.12 -2.93 -8.16
N PHE A 165 13.28 -2.58 -7.57
CA PHE A 165 14.59 -2.61 -8.20
C PHE A 165 15.46 -3.78 -7.70
N GLY A 166 14.86 -4.83 -7.12
CA GLY A 166 15.61 -5.94 -6.51
C GLY A 166 16.67 -6.57 -7.42
N GLN A 167 16.43 -6.65 -8.74
CA GLN A 167 17.38 -7.23 -9.69
C GLN A 167 18.56 -6.29 -10.01
N THR A 168 18.28 -4.99 -10.17
CA THR A 168 19.32 -3.95 -10.23
C THR A 168 20.13 -3.92 -8.92
N ASN A 169 19.46 -3.96 -7.77
CA ASN A 169 20.09 -4.00 -6.45
C ASN A 169 20.99 -5.23 -6.27
N SER A 170 20.61 -6.37 -6.82
CA SER A 170 21.43 -7.59 -6.83
C SER A 170 22.73 -7.40 -7.62
N PHE A 171 22.69 -6.77 -8.79
CA PHE A 171 23.90 -6.41 -9.54
C PHE A 171 24.81 -5.45 -8.73
N LEU A 172 24.21 -4.42 -8.09
CA LEU A 172 24.96 -3.50 -7.25
C LEU A 172 25.65 -4.19 -6.07
N GLN A 173 24.97 -5.16 -5.44
CA GLN A 173 25.54 -5.96 -4.36
C GLN A 173 26.69 -6.83 -4.86
N ASN A 174 26.51 -7.52 -6.00
CA ASN A 174 27.55 -8.35 -6.61
C ASN A 174 28.83 -7.55 -6.91
N VAL A 175 28.70 -6.34 -7.45
CA VAL A 175 29.87 -5.47 -7.70
C VAL A 175 30.54 -5.05 -6.40
N LYS A 176 29.77 -4.70 -5.35
CA LYS A 176 30.33 -4.36 -4.03
C LYS A 176 31.06 -5.55 -3.39
N ASP A 177 30.52 -6.75 -3.50
CA ASP A 177 31.10 -7.95 -2.90
C ASP A 177 32.38 -8.39 -3.62
N GLN A 178 32.40 -8.30 -4.96
CA GLN A 178 33.63 -8.50 -5.74
C GLN A 178 34.73 -7.51 -5.34
N GLN A 179 34.37 -6.27 -5.02
CA GLN A 179 35.33 -5.27 -4.54
C GLN A 179 35.85 -5.60 -3.13
N LYS A 180 34.97 -5.95 -2.20
CA LYS A 180 35.39 -6.36 -0.84
C LYS A 180 36.33 -7.57 -0.90
N PHE A 181 36.06 -8.51 -1.79
CA PHE A 181 36.94 -9.65 -2.00
C PHE A 181 38.34 -9.23 -2.51
N ARG A 182 38.41 -8.32 -3.51
CA ARG A 182 39.69 -7.79 -4.01
C ARG A 182 40.43 -6.95 -2.97
N GLN A 183 39.73 -6.12 -2.20
CA GLN A 183 40.31 -5.31 -1.13
C GLN A 183 40.80 -6.15 0.05
N GLY A 184 40.06 -7.20 0.45
CA GLY A 184 40.51 -8.12 1.49
C GLY A 184 41.77 -8.91 1.12
N TYR A 185 42.02 -9.10 -0.18
CA TYR A 185 43.29 -9.64 -0.69
C TYR A 185 44.45 -8.64 -0.61
N LEU A 186 44.19 -7.34 -0.77
CA LEU A 186 45.19 -6.27 -0.74
C LEU A 186 45.54 -5.82 0.70
N ASP A 187 44.59 -5.92 1.63
CA ASP A 187 44.73 -5.47 3.03
C ASP A 187 45.15 -6.60 4.00
N GLY A 188 45.66 -7.71 3.45
CA GLY A 188 46.32 -8.78 4.22
C GLY A 188 45.45 -9.57 5.19
N THR A 189 44.12 -9.38 5.21
CA THR A 189 43.21 -10.14 6.09
C THR A 189 42.26 -11.01 5.27
N PRO A 190 42.66 -12.26 4.91
CA PRO A 190 41.79 -13.14 4.19
C PRO A 190 40.76 -13.74 5.14
N GLY A 191 39.50 -13.36 4.96
CA GLY A 191 38.32 -14.10 5.43
C GLY A 191 38.10 -15.43 4.69
N GLY A 192 39.18 -16.11 4.30
CA GLY A 192 39.17 -17.48 3.81
C GLY A 192 39.60 -18.38 4.95
N LYS A 193 38.71 -19.28 5.40
CA LYS A 193 39.09 -20.40 6.26
C LYS A 193 40.34 -21.05 5.66
N ARG A 194 41.46 -20.99 6.39
CA ARG A 194 42.72 -21.62 6.00
C ARG A 194 42.49 -23.12 5.96
N VAL A 195 42.22 -23.67 4.78
CA VAL A 195 42.44 -25.09 4.52
C VAL A 195 43.96 -25.23 4.42
N ALA A 196 44.58 -25.69 5.52
CA ALA A 196 45.99 -26.04 5.53
C ALA A 196 46.19 -27.24 4.60
N LEU A 197 46.75 -26.99 3.41
CA LEU A 197 47.28 -28.02 2.54
C LEU A 197 48.75 -27.71 2.25
N TYR A 198 49.58 -28.74 2.42
CA TYR A 198 51.01 -28.86 2.11
C TYR A 198 52.05 -28.37 3.13
N GLY A 199 52.45 -29.26 4.04
CA GLY A 199 53.67 -30.05 3.86
C GLY A 199 55.05 -29.41 4.16
N GLY A 200 55.74 -29.98 5.15
CA GLY A 200 57.19 -30.22 5.07
C GLY A 200 58.11 -29.25 5.83
N ALA A 201 58.53 -29.63 7.04
CA ALA A 201 59.82 -29.23 7.58
C ALA A 201 60.45 -30.44 8.29
N SER A 202 61.40 -31.04 7.59
CA SER A 202 62.32 -32.06 8.07
C SER A 202 63.28 -31.51 9.11
N GLY A 203 63.64 -32.32 10.11
CA GLY A 203 64.94 -32.23 10.77
C GLY A 203 64.92 -32.52 12.26
N GLY A 204 65.35 -33.72 12.66
CA GLY A 204 65.82 -33.96 14.02
C GLY A 204 65.87 -35.43 14.46
N TYR A 205 66.92 -36.16 14.07
CA TYR A 205 67.64 -37.27 14.73
C TYR A 205 68.82 -37.57 13.76
N GLY A 206 70.11 -37.62 14.06
CA GLY A 206 70.91 -37.97 15.24
C GLY A 206 72.10 -38.81 14.71
N GLY A 207 73.34 -38.49 15.09
CA GLY A 207 74.55 -39.24 14.70
C GLY A 207 75.58 -38.44 13.93
#